data_AF-A0A2E2IUE0-F1
#
_entry.id   AF-A0A2E2IUE0-F1
#
_cell.length_a   1.000
_cell.length_b   1.000
_cell.length_c   1.000
_cell.angle_alpha   90.00
_cell.angle_beta   90.00
_cell.angle_gamma   90.00
#
_symmetry.space_group_name_H-M   'P 1'
#
loop_
_entity.id
_entity.type
_entity.pdbx_description
1 polymer ?
#
loop_
_entity_poly.entity_id
_entity_poly.type
_entity_poly.pdbx_seq_one_letter_code
_entity_poly.pdbx_strand_id
1 'polypeptide(L)'
;MTHSRLFEPASPMPFSSLAPWIEGVLFGQVAVSLCVIAVALIGLMMASGRLPLRESARVVLGCCVLLGAPTIAASLMHFGGEPTGRVPVAFETDRFEPRRELPPPGSSPYSRAAVAKER
;
A
#
# COMPACT_ATOMS: atom_id res chain seq x y z
N MET A 1 5.52 -51.53 -1.60
CA MET A 1 6.44 -50.52 -2.16
C MET A 1 5.70 -49.21 -2.26
N THR A 2 5.89 -48.33 -1.28
CA THR A 2 5.13 -47.09 -1.07
C THR A 2 6.13 -45.93 -1.08
N HIS A 3 6.52 -45.44 -2.27
CA HIS A 3 7.65 -44.50 -2.43
C HIS A 3 7.37 -43.32 -3.38
N SER A 4 6.12 -42.85 -3.49
CA SER A 4 5.77 -41.82 -4.50
C SER A 4 4.98 -40.61 -3.98
N ARG A 5 4.87 -40.41 -2.66
CA ARG A 5 4.14 -39.28 -2.06
C ARG A 5 5.02 -38.06 -1.75
N LEU A 6 6.34 -38.17 -1.96
CA LEU A 6 7.31 -37.09 -1.68
C LEU A 6 7.44 -36.06 -2.81
N PHE A 7 6.86 -36.33 -3.98
CA PHE A 7 6.83 -35.44 -5.14
C PHE A 7 5.41 -35.01 -5.52
N GLU A 8 4.47 -35.06 -4.58
CA GLU A 8 3.19 -34.36 -4.77
C GLU A 8 3.53 -32.89 -5.07
N PRO A 9 3.11 -32.34 -6.22
CA PRO A 9 3.54 -31.02 -6.67
C PRO A 9 3.30 -30.03 -5.55
N ALA A 10 4.39 -29.38 -5.13
CA ALA A 10 4.50 -28.38 -4.08
C ALA A 10 3.11 -27.92 -3.58
N SER A 11 2.70 -28.43 -2.41
CA SER A 11 1.64 -27.80 -1.61
C SER A 11 1.78 -26.30 -1.81
N PRO A 12 0.82 -25.59 -2.42
CA PRO A 12 0.97 -24.20 -2.83
C PRO A 12 1.60 -23.43 -1.68
N MET A 13 2.89 -23.14 -1.84
CA MET A 13 3.67 -22.55 -0.77
C MET A 13 3.00 -21.21 -0.49
N PRO A 14 2.64 -20.87 0.77
CA PRO A 14 1.84 -19.70 1.10
C PRO A 14 2.43 -18.38 0.56
N PHE A 15 3.71 -18.39 0.17
CA PHE A 15 4.40 -17.32 -0.53
C PHE A 15 3.78 -16.94 -1.89
N SER A 16 3.26 -17.89 -2.69
CA SER A 16 2.65 -17.55 -3.99
C SER A 16 1.33 -16.77 -3.81
N SER A 17 0.64 -16.98 -2.68
CA SER A 17 -0.57 -16.24 -2.32
C SER A 17 -0.27 -14.79 -1.88
N LEU A 18 0.96 -14.49 -1.48
CA LEU A 18 1.38 -13.15 -1.03
C LEU A 18 1.93 -12.28 -2.17
N ALA A 19 2.41 -12.91 -3.24
CA ALA A 19 2.95 -12.23 -4.41
C ALA A 19 2.04 -11.12 -4.99
N PRO A 20 0.72 -11.31 -5.23
CA PRO A 20 -0.11 -10.26 -5.81
C PRO A 20 -0.31 -9.06 -4.88
N TRP A 21 -0.26 -9.25 -3.56
CA TRP A 21 -0.34 -8.15 -2.60
C TRP A 21 0.96 -7.33 -2.59
N ILE A 22 2.11 -8.00 -2.57
CA ILE A 22 3.41 -7.35 -2.65
C ILE A 22 3.51 -6.58 -3.97
N GLU A 23 3.08 -7.19 -5.07
CA GLU A 23 3.05 -6.57 -6.39
C GLU A 23 2.18 -5.31 -6.42
N GLY A 24 1.00 -5.34 -5.79
CA GLY A 24 0.14 -4.16 -5.64
C GLY A 24 0.80 -3.02 -4.85
N VAL A 25 1.50 -3.32 -3.76
CA VAL A 25 2.25 -2.32 -2.98
C VAL A 25 3.47 -1.81 -3.74
N LEU A 26 4.17 -2.71 -4.45
CA LEU A 26 5.42 -2.44 -5.15
C LEU A 26 5.19 -1.62 -6.43
N PHE A 27 4.03 -1.71 -7.07
CA PHE A 27 3.71 -0.83 -8.21
C PHE A 27 2.96 0.45 -7.79
N GLY A 28 2.18 0.42 -6.69
CA GLY A 28 1.41 1.58 -6.23
C GLY A 28 2.20 2.56 -5.35
N GLN A 29 2.62 2.12 -4.15
CA GLN A 29 3.25 2.99 -3.16
C GLN A 29 4.71 3.32 -3.52
N VAL A 30 5.42 2.37 -4.13
CA VAL A 30 6.81 2.61 -4.56
C VAL A 30 6.86 3.61 -5.71
N ALA A 31 5.88 3.62 -6.63
CA ALA A 31 5.85 4.61 -7.70
C ALA A 31 5.75 6.04 -7.15
N VAL A 32 4.90 6.25 -6.12
CA VAL A 32 4.76 7.55 -5.45
C VAL A 32 6.04 7.92 -4.70
N SER A 33 6.61 6.99 -3.92
CA SER A 33 7.83 7.26 -3.16
C SER A 33 9.03 7.56 -4.08
N LEU A 34 9.12 6.89 -5.23
CA LEU A 34 10.16 7.15 -6.23
C LEU A 34 10.01 8.56 -6.85
N CYS A 35 8.79 9.04 -7.11
CA CYS A 35 8.57 10.43 -7.54
C CYS A 35 9.05 11.42 -6.45
N VAL A 36 8.79 11.14 -5.17
CA VAL A 36 9.25 11.99 -4.04
C VAL A 36 10.77 12.00 -3.93
N ILE A 37 11.43 10.85 -4.05
CA ILE A 37 12.90 10.75 -4.05
C ILE A 37 13.49 11.57 -5.21
N ALA A 38 12.90 11.47 -6.41
CA ALA A 38 13.32 12.27 -7.55
C ALA A 38 13.21 13.78 -7.26
N VAL A 39 12.09 14.24 -6.68
CA VAL A 39 11.90 15.64 -6.27
C VAL A 39 12.96 16.08 -5.23
N ALA A 40 13.26 15.22 -4.25
CA ALA A 40 14.28 15.51 -3.23
C ALA A 40 15.68 15.66 -3.83
N LEU A 41 16.06 14.78 -4.75
CA LEU A 41 17.34 14.85 -5.46
C LEU A 41 17.45 16.11 -6.34
N ILE A 42 16.34 16.56 -6.95
CA ILE A 42 16.29 17.80 -7.72
C ILE A 42 16.43 19.03 -6.81
N GLY A 43 15.77 19.03 -5.65
CA GLY A 43 15.95 20.07 -4.62
C GLY A 43 17.38 20.14 -4.12
N LEU A 44 18.04 18.99 -3.95
CA LEU A 44 19.45 18.91 -3.60
C LEU A 44 20.36 19.46 -4.71
N MET A 45 20.05 19.18 -5.98
CA MET A 45 20.77 19.75 -7.14
C MET A 45 20.60 21.27 -7.26
N MET A 46 19.47 21.82 -6.82
CA MET A 46 19.26 23.27 -6.70
C MET A 46 20.08 23.89 -5.57
N ALA A 47 20.23 23.18 -4.43
CA ALA A 47 21.09 23.62 -3.34
C ALA A 47 22.59 23.63 -3.72
N SER A 48 23.00 22.81 -4.70
CA SER A 48 24.39 22.78 -5.21
C SER A 48 24.83 24.04 -5.99
N GLY A 49 23.94 25.03 -6.20
CA GLY A 49 24.34 26.41 -6.48
C GLY A 49 24.89 26.74 -7.89
N ARG A 50 24.90 25.80 -8.84
CA ARG A 50 25.48 26.04 -10.20
C ARG A 50 24.79 25.36 -11.40
N LEU A 51 23.56 24.86 -11.25
CA LEU A 51 22.81 24.18 -12.32
C LEU A 51 21.60 25.03 -12.78
N PRO A 52 21.23 25.02 -14.07
CA PRO A 52 20.16 25.87 -14.60
C PRO A 52 18.81 25.53 -13.97
N LEU A 53 18.25 26.46 -13.19
CA LEU A 53 16.89 26.47 -12.62
C LEU A 53 15.77 26.08 -13.59
N ARG A 54 16.03 26.26 -14.88
CA ARG A 54 15.09 25.95 -15.97
C ARG A 54 14.83 24.46 -16.10
N GLU A 55 15.83 23.64 -15.81
CA GLU A 55 15.73 22.19 -16.01
C GLU A 55 15.04 21.50 -14.83
N SER A 56 15.39 21.91 -13.60
CA SER A 56 14.68 21.47 -12.40
C SER A 56 13.22 21.89 -12.42
N ALA A 57 12.92 23.12 -12.85
CA ALA A 57 11.56 23.64 -12.90
C ALA A 57 10.63 22.79 -13.79
N ARG A 58 11.11 22.34 -14.96
CA ARG A 58 10.33 21.50 -15.88
C ARG A 58 10.00 20.14 -15.27
N VAL A 59 10.96 19.51 -14.59
CA VAL A 59 10.77 18.18 -13.97
C VAL A 59 9.86 18.27 -12.73
N VAL A 60 10.03 19.31 -11.90
CA VAL A 60 9.17 19.55 -10.72
C VAL A 60 7.71 19.78 -11.15
N LEU A 61 7.49 20.59 -12.20
CA LEU A 61 6.16 20.78 -12.78
C LEU A 61 5.56 19.46 -13.28
N GLY A 62 6.35 18.61 -13.93
CA GLY A 62 5.90 17.28 -14.37
C GLY A 62 5.43 16.37 -13.23
N CYS A 63 6.25 16.18 -12.18
CA CYS A 63 5.87 15.32 -11.04
C CYS A 63 4.70 15.92 -10.24
N CYS A 64 4.60 17.26 -10.13
CA CYS A 64 3.48 17.92 -9.46
C CYS A 64 2.15 17.72 -10.20
N VAL A 65 2.16 17.74 -11.54
CA VAL A 65 0.97 17.45 -12.34
C VAL A 65 0.60 15.96 -12.26
N LEU A 66 1.55 15.04 -12.34
CA LEU A 66 1.27 13.59 -12.22
C LEU A 66 0.62 13.22 -10.88
N LEU A 67 1.06 13.85 -9.78
CA LEU A 67 0.51 13.60 -8.45
C LEU A 67 -0.76 14.42 -8.16
N GLY A 68 -0.82 15.66 -8.63
CA GLY A 68 -1.85 16.64 -8.26
C GLY A 68 -3.05 16.73 -9.21
N ALA A 69 -2.89 16.38 -10.50
CA ALA A 69 -3.98 16.41 -11.48
C ALA A 69 -5.23 15.63 -11.05
N PRO A 70 -5.15 14.38 -10.55
CA PRO A 70 -6.34 13.66 -10.11
C PRO A 70 -7.05 14.35 -8.93
N THR A 71 -6.29 14.93 -7.99
CA THR A 71 -6.85 15.69 -6.85
C THR A 71 -7.58 16.96 -7.30
N ILE A 72 -7.02 17.68 -8.27
CA ILE A 72 -7.63 18.89 -8.85
C ILE A 72 -8.89 18.50 -9.63
N ALA A 73 -8.84 17.43 -10.43
CA ALA A 73 -9.98 16.93 -11.18
C ALA A 73 -11.12 16.49 -10.24
N ALA A 74 -10.81 15.74 -9.17
CA ALA A 74 -11.78 15.34 -8.16
C ALA A 74 -12.42 16.54 -7.45
N SER A 75 -11.63 17.58 -7.15
CA SER A 75 -12.15 18.82 -6.56
C SER A 75 -13.09 19.54 -7.51
N LEU A 76 -12.72 19.71 -8.78
CA LEU A 76 -13.57 20.36 -9.78
C LEU A 76 -14.86 19.58 -10.05
N MET A 77 -14.79 18.25 -10.12
CA MET A 77 -15.95 17.36 -10.22
C MET A 77 -16.87 17.49 -8.99
N HIS A 78 -16.31 17.70 -7.80
CA HIS A 78 -17.07 17.97 -6.58
C HIS A 78 -17.76 19.35 -6.59
N PHE A 79 -17.17 20.37 -7.22
CA PHE A 79 -17.76 21.71 -7.32
C PHE A 79 -18.80 21.84 -8.44
N GLY A 80 -18.63 21.13 -9.55
CA GLY A 80 -19.47 21.28 -10.74
C GLY A 80 -20.53 20.19 -10.95
N GLY A 81 -20.42 19.06 -10.25
CA GLY A 81 -21.34 17.94 -10.41
C GLY A 81 -22.35 17.87 -9.28
N GLU A 82 -23.63 17.80 -9.63
CA GLU A 82 -24.68 17.23 -8.77
C GLU A 82 -24.16 15.97 -8.04
N PRO A 83 -24.66 15.67 -6.82
CA PRO A 83 -24.23 14.54 -6.00
C PRO A 83 -24.65 13.19 -6.62
N THR A 84 -24.13 12.88 -7.80
CA THR A 84 -24.32 11.59 -8.47
C THR A 84 -23.37 10.62 -7.80
N GLY A 85 -23.91 9.89 -6.82
CA GLY A 85 -23.31 8.67 -6.30
C GLY A 85 -21.89 8.87 -5.81
N ARG A 86 -21.77 9.52 -4.64
CA ARG A 86 -20.67 9.23 -3.71
C ARG A 86 -20.59 7.71 -3.59
N VAL A 87 -19.71 7.07 -4.35
CA VAL A 87 -18.97 5.96 -3.79
C VAL A 87 -18.02 6.67 -2.85
N PRO A 88 -18.24 6.63 -1.53
CA PRO A 88 -17.21 7.10 -0.63
C PRO A 88 -15.99 6.26 -1.00
N VAL A 89 -14.96 6.90 -1.55
CA VAL A 89 -13.60 6.46 -1.28
C VAL A 89 -13.48 6.67 0.22
N ALA A 90 -13.99 5.69 0.97
CA ALA A 90 -13.50 5.44 2.28
C ALA A 90 -12.02 5.20 2.02
N PHE A 91 -11.22 6.26 2.19
CA PHE A 91 -10.02 6.06 2.95
C PHE A 91 -10.51 5.24 4.13
N GLU A 92 -10.22 3.95 4.10
CA GLU A 92 -10.24 3.12 5.28
C GLU A 92 -9.16 3.77 6.16
N THR A 93 -9.49 4.95 6.74
CA THR A 93 -9.22 5.19 8.13
C THR A 93 -9.64 3.90 8.73
N ASP A 94 -8.64 3.05 8.99
CA ASP A 94 -8.67 2.01 9.97
C ASP A 94 -9.54 2.57 11.08
N ARG A 95 -10.85 2.30 10.97
CA ARG A 95 -11.77 2.49 12.07
C ARG A 95 -11.21 1.41 12.93
N PHE A 96 -10.32 1.85 13.81
CA PHE A 96 -9.83 1.12 14.94
C PHE A 96 -11.10 0.61 15.58
N GLU A 97 -11.50 -0.59 15.16
CA GLU A 97 -12.72 -1.23 15.59
C GLU A 97 -12.56 -1.26 17.10
N PRO A 98 -13.50 -0.72 17.88
CA PRO A 98 -13.42 -0.81 19.32
C PRO A 98 -13.45 -2.29 19.65
N ARG A 99 -12.26 -2.88 19.80
CA ARG A 99 -11.98 -4.27 20.18
C ARG A 99 -13.07 -5.21 19.68
N ARG A 100 -12.95 -5.75 18.44
CA ARG A 100 -13.65 -7.00 18.08
C ARG A 100 -13.57 -7.89 19.30
N GLU A 101 -14.71 -8.15 19.92
CA GLU A 101 -14.78 -9.07 21.04
C GLU A 101 -14.10 -10.34 20.57
N LEU A 102 -12.96 -10.66 21.21
CA LEU A 102 -12.28 -11.90 20.94
C LEU A 102 -13.34 -13.00 21.07
N PRO A 103 -13.47 -13.91 20.09
CA PRO A 103 -14.27 -15.11 20.26
C PRO A 103 -14.00 -15.68 21.66
N PRO A 104 -15.05 -16.02 22.42
CA PRO A 104 -14.93 -16.35 23.83
C PRO A 104 -13.76 -17.32 24.03
N PRO A 105 -12.85 -17.04 24.97
CA PRO A 105 -11.63 -17.83 25.15
C PRO A 105 -12.01 -19.29 25.42
N GLY A 106 -11.82 -20.12 24.39
CA GLY A 106 -12.28 -21.51 24.42
C GLY A 106 -12.26 -22.24 23.07
N SER A 107 -12.25 -21.54 21.93
CA SER A 107 -12.34 -22.18 20.61
C SER A 107 -11.19 -21.82 19.66
N SER A 108 -9.94 -22.03 20.09
CA SER A 108 -8.83 -22.21 19.17
C SER A 108 -7.97 -23.38 19.64
N PRO A 109 -7.52 -24.27 18.74
CA PRO A 109 -6.64 -25.39 19.10
C PRO A 109 -5.33 -24.93 19.77
N TYR A 110 -4.93 -23.67 19.57
CA TYR A 110 -3.80 -23.04 20.25
C TYR A 110 -4.05 -22.77 21.74
N SER A 111 -5.31 -22.66 22.18
CA SER A 111 -5.65 -22.42 23.59
C SER A 111 -5.30 -23.60 24.52
N ARG A 112 -5.21 -24.84 24.00
CA ARG A 112 -4.76 -26.01 24.79
C ARG A 112 -3.26 -26.03 25.05
N ALA A 113 -2.45 -25.41 24.21
CA ALA A 113 -0.99 -25.42 24.37
C ALA A 113 -0.52 -24.47 25.49
N ALA A 114 -1.23 -23.37 25.72
CA ALA A 114 -0.88 -22.37 26.73
C ALA A 114 -1.06 -22.88 28.17
N VAL A 115 -2.07 -23.72 28.43
CA VAL A 115 -2.38 -24.23 29.79
C VAL A 115 -1.39 -25.32 30.24
N ALA A 116 -0.71 -25.98 29.31
CA ALA A 116 0.23 -27.06 29.62
C ALA A 116 1.54 -26.56 30.25
N LYS A 117 1.80 -25.24 30.24
CA LYS A 117 3.06 -24.67 30.75
C LYS A 117 3.01 -24.29 32.24
N GLU A 118 1.88 -24.50 32.92
CA GLU A 118 1.67 -24.08 34.32
C GLU A 118 1.48 -25.26 35.29
N ARG A 119 2.07 -26.43 35.01
CA ARG A 119 2.24 -27.52 35.98
C ARG A 119 3.68 -27.99 36.06
#